data_AF-A0AA35UFX5-F1
#
_entry.id   AF-A0AA35UFX5-F1
#
_cell.length_a   1.000
_cell.length_b   1.000
_cell.length_c   1.000
_cell.angle_alpha   90.00
_cell.angle_beta   90.00
_cell.angle_gamma   90.00
#
_symmetry.space_group_name_H-M   'P 1'
#
loop_
_entity.id
_entity.type
_entity.pdbx_description
1 polymer ?
#
loop_
_entity_poly.entity_id
_entity_poly.type
_entity_poly.pdbx_seq_one_letter_code
_entity_poly.pdbx_strand_id
1 'polypeptide(L)' 'MQPLHGFVSWTQHRNLKGGYTDIVVWQSQAAAKKAEAEMAHNPHQEAWVACYQNVRSEALESLALQFPN' A
#
# COMPACT_ATOMS: atom_id res chain seq x y z
N MET A 1 5.74 -6.90 -11.16
CA MET A 1 4.46 -6.35 -11.63
C MET A 1 4.65 -5.83 -13.03
N GLN A 2 3.80 -6.19 -13.98
CA GLN A 2 3.75 -5.43 -15.25
C GLN A 2 3.40 -3.98 -14.91
N PRO A 3 3.95 -2.98 -15.63
CA PRO A 3 3.56 -1.60 -15.41
C PRO A 3 2.08 -1.45 -15.72
N LEU A 4 1.29 -1.31 -14.67
CA LEU A 4 -0.14 -1.08 -14.78
C LEU A 4 -0.36 0.30 -15.41
N HIS A 5 -1.20 0.34 -16.43
CA HIS A 5 -1.45 1.56 -17.18
C HIS A 5 -1.95 2.67 -16.25
N GLY A 6 -1.28 3.82 -16.29
CA GLY A 6 -1.60 4.96 -15.42
C GLY A 6 -0.86 4.96 -14.08
N PHE A 7 0.10 4.04 -13.84
CA PHE A 7 1.03 4.16 -12.71
C PHE A 7 1.89 5.44 -12.85
N VAL A 8 2.05 6.18 -11.76
CA VAL A 8 2.87 7.39 -11.72
C VAL A 8 4.10 7.20 -10.84
N SER A 9 3.91 6.81 -9.57
CA SER A 9 5.00 6.64 -8.63
C SER A 9 4.62 5.73 -7.46
N TRP A 10 5.66 5.23 -6.78
CA TRP A 10 5.55 4.54 -5.51
C TRP A 10 6.63 5.11 -4.60
N THR A 11 6.20 5.68 -3.47
CA THR A 11 7.10 6.13 -2.41
C THR A 11 6.79 5.36 -1.13
N GLN A 12 7.83 4.89 -0.45
CA GLN A 12 7.70 4.24 0.85
C GLN A 12 8.23 5.16 1.95
N HIS A 13 7.44 5.34 3.00
CA HIS A 13 7.82 6.11 4.19
C HIS A 13 7.91 5.17 5.38
N ARG A 14 8.96 5.33 6.19
CA ARG A 14 9.09 4.64 7.47
C ARG A 14 8.75 5.61 8.60
N ASN A 15 7.85 5.20 9.50
CA ASN A 15 7.52 5.98 10.68
C ASN A 15 8.52 5.73 11.84
N LEU A 16 8.47 6.56 12.88
CA LEU A 16 9.38 6.47 14.04
C LEU A 16 9.24 5.17 14.84
N LYS A 17 8.10 4.48 14.73
CA LYS A 17 7.85 3.18 15.38
C LYS A 17 8.36 2.01 14.55
N GLY A 18 8.99 2.28 13.41
CA GLY A 18 9.53 1.27 12.50
C GLY A 18 8.52 0.68 11.53
N GLY A 19 7.26 1.14 11.53
CA GLY A 19 6.25 0.76 10.54
C GLY A 19 6.49 1.43 9.19
N TYR A 20 5.96 0.83 8.13
CA TYR A 20 6.07 1.32 6.76
C TYR A 20 4.71 1.74 6.21
N THR A 21 4.71 2.79 5.40
CA THR A 21 3.55 3.28 4.66
C THR A 21 3.94 3.47 3.21
N ASP A 22 3.29 2.74 2.33
CA ASP A 22 3.44 2.86 0.89
C ASP A 22 2.41 3.86 0.34
N ILE A 23 2.87 4.87 -0.38
CA ILE A 23 2.04 5.83 -1.11
C ILE A 23 2.21 5.55 -2.59
N VAL A 24 1.14 5.05 -3.22
CA VAL A 24 1.13 4.68 -4.63
C VAL A 24 0.24 5.65 -5.40
N VAL A 25 0.82 6.35 -6.37
CA VAL A 25 0.14 7.41 -7.13
C VAL A 25 -0.22 6.90 -8.52
N TRP A 26 -1.45 7.19 -8.93
CA TRP A 26 -2.01 6.83 -10.23
C TRP A 26 -2.53 8.08 -10.94
N GLN A 27 -2.50 8.07 -12.27
CA GLN A 27 -2.96 9.17 -13.12
C GLN A 27 -4.47 9.45 -12.94
N SER A 28 -5.25 8.45 -12.53
CA SER A 28 -6.68 8.62 -12.26
C SER A 28 -7.17 7.62 -11.22
N GLN A 29 -8.30 7.94 -10.60
CA GLN A 29 -8.99 7.03 -9.67
C GLN A 29 -9.37 5.70 -10.36
N ALA A 30 -9.74 5.72 -11.64
CA ALA A 30 -10.07 4.53 -12.40
C ALA A 30 -8.86 3.59 -12.56
N ALA A 31 -7.67 4.16 -12.81
CA ALA A 31 -6.42 3.40 -12.89
C ALA A 31 -6.07 2.76 -11.53
N ALA A 32 -6.24 3.51 -10.43
CA ALA A 32 -6.03 2.99 -9.07
C ALA A 32 -6.96 1.82 -8.73
N LYS A 33 -8.27 1.95 -9.02
CA LYS A 33 -9.25 0.88 -8.78
C LYS A 33 -9.01 -0.36 -9.63
N LYS A 34 -8.55 -0.18 -10.88
CA LYS A 34 -8.17 -1.31 -11.72
C LYS A 34 -6.96 -2.05 -11.15
N ALA A 35 -5.95 -1.30 -10.69
CA ALA A 35 -4.78 -1.88 -10.03
C ALA A 35 -5.15 -2.67 -8.78
N GLU A 36 -6.05 -2.14 -7.95
CA GLU A 36 -6.60 -2.84 -6.77
C GLU A 36 -7.27 -4.17 -7.15
N ALA A 37 -8.12 -4.18 -8.18
CA ALA A 37 -8.78 -5.39 -8.66
C ALA A 37 -7.79 -6.43 -9.21
N GLU A 38 -6.73 -6.00 -9.90
CA GLU A 38 -5.69 -6.89 -10.40
C GLU A 38 -4.84 -7.49 -9.26
N MET A 39 -4.57 -6.73 -8.19
CA MET A 39 -3.85 -7.24 -7.02
C MET A 39 -4.57 -8.38 -6.31
N ALA A 40 -5.92 -8.40 -6.32
CA ALA A 40 -6.71 -9.50 -5.78
C ALA A 40 -6.50 -10.84 -6.51
N HIS A 41 -5.93 -10.81 -7.72
CA HIS A 41 -5.62 -12.00 -8.51
C HIS A 41 -4.13 -12.36 -8.47
N ASN A 42 -3.34 -11.71 -7.60
CA ASN A 42 -1.91 -11.99 -7.50
C ASN A 42 -1.71 -13.42 -6.95
N PRO A 43 -1.12 -14.36 -7.73
CA PRO A 43 -0.92 -15.73 -7.27
C PRO A 43 0.07 -15.83 -6.10
N HIS A 44 0.82 -14.76 -5.81
CA HIS A 44 1.70 -14.65 -4.65
C HIS A 44 1.08 -13.85 -3.51
N GLN A 45 -0.21 -13.49 -3.57
CA GLN A 45 -0.91 -12.78 -2.51
C GLN A 45 -0.78 -13.50 -1.18
N GLU A 46 -0.94 -14.84 -1.16
CA GLU A 46 -0.81 -15.62 0.07
C GLU A 46 0.59 -15.53 0.68
N ALA A 47 1.65 -15.65 -0.14
CA ALA A 47 3.02 -15.52 0.32
C ALA A 47 3.33 -14.11 0.84
N TRP A 48 2.76 -13.09 0.21
CA TRP A 48 2.93 -11.70 0.62
C TRP A 48 2.17 -11.41 1.92
N VAL A 49 0.91 -11.86 2.04
CA VAL A 49 0.09 -11.74 3.26
C VAL A 49 0.67 -12.57 4.41
N ALA A 50 1.28 -13.72 4.13
CA ALA A 50 1.94 -14.56 5.14
C ALA A 50 3.04 -13.79 5.90
N CYS A 51 3.75 -12.88 5.25
CA CYS A 51 4.73 -12.00 5.91
C CYS A 51 4.10 -11.08 6.96
N TYR A 52 2.80 -10.81 6.88
CA TYR A 52 2.06 -9.94 7.78
C TYR A 52 1.21 -10.70 8.82
N GLN A 53 1.27 -12.03 8.88
CA GLN A 53 0.47 -12.81 9.85
C GLN A 53 0.85 -12.58 11.32
N ASN A 54 2.07 -12.10 11.58
CA ASN A 54 2.59 -11.84 12.93
C ASN A 54 2.86 -10.35 13.19
N VAL A 55 2.25 -9.45 12.41
CA VAL A 55 2.38 -8.00 12.64
C VAL A 55 1.04 -7.39 13.04
N ARG A 56 1.12 -6.36 13.88
CA ARG A 56 -0.05 -5.63 14.36
C ARG A 56 -0.44 -4.58 13.31
N SER A 57 -1.62 -4.74 12.72
CA SER A 57 -2.21 -3.71 11.85
C SER A 57 -2.75 -2.55 12.69
N GLU A 58 -2.41 -1.32 12.32
CA GLU A 58 -2.97 -0.09 12.88
C GLU A 58 -3.76 0.64 11.78
N ALA A 59 -4.93 1.18 12.13
CA ALA A 59 -5.75 1.95 11.18
C ALA A 59 -5.02 3.23 10.76
N LEU A 60 -5.17 3.65 9.51
CA LEU A 60 -4.44 4.82 8.98
C LEU A 60 -4.82 6.10 9.76
N GLU A 61 -6.06 6.19 10.24
CA GLU A 61 -6.57 7.27 11.09
C GLU A 61 -5.81 7.36 12.43
N SER A 62 -5.24 6.26 12.92
CA SER A 62 -4.43 6.26 14.15
C SER A 62 -3.00 6.79 13.94
N LEU A 63 -2.55 6.91 12.68
CA LEU A 63 -1.28 7.53 12.29
C LEU A 63 -1.39 9.05 12.12
N ALA A 64 -2.57 9.58 11.78
CA ALA A 64 -2.79 11.03 11.63
C ALA A 64 -2.53 11.82 12.92
N LEU A 65 -2.65 11.19 14.09
CA LEU A 65 -2.31 11.77 15.39
C LEU A 65 -0.80 11.86 15.68
N GLN A 66 0.03 11.25 14.83
CA GLN A 66 1.49 11.15 15.03
C GLN A 66 2.29 12.09 14.12
N PHE A 67 1.62 12.82 13.23
CA PHE A 67 2.21 13.86 12.38
C PHE A 67 1.48 15.19 12.63
N PRO A 68 1.78 15.92 13.72
CA PRO A 68 1.29 17.29 13.85
C PRO A 68 1.87 18.15 12.73
N ASN A 69 1.04 19.06 12.21
CA ASN A 69 1.40 20.06 11.20
C ASN A 69 2.66 20.85 11.56
#